data_AF-A0A6B0DEW2-F1
#
_entry.id   AF-A0A6B0DEW2-F1
#
_cell.length_a   1.000
_cell.length_b   1.000
_cell.length_c   1.000
_cell.angle_alpha   90.00
_cell.angle_beta   90.00
_cell.angle_gamma   90.00
#
_symmetry.space_group_name_H-M   'P 1'
#
loop_
_entity.id
_entity.type
_entity.pdbx_description
1 polymer ?
#
loop_
_entity_poly.entity_id
_entity_poly.type
_entity_poly.pdbx_seq_one_letter_code
_entity_poly.pdbx_strand_id
1 'polypeptide(L)'
;AVGGSSISFVPLGMYSPMTPEEILRNHPKGVEYGHLLSHSSLYPIIIDSDGNVLSMPPIINGTLTQIREDTKNIFIDVTGNDLFTVINAVNLISSNLAELGGYLYRVLIDYGDYSLFLPDLGRERIYVSKRELKEMVGEDINANDVKNSLISMGYTVSKSGNGFNVGIPPYRLDIMHPVDVIEDIIKSYGYGNLRLSLPNKFSMGSEAYSEIIKERIRRIMVGLGYIEVVSLTFTSPERNFKRFGIDETYSPRITNPVVEDQTIYRTWLIPMLMETLENNRHRSLPQRIFEVGRVYRNGEGLDLGALSEESDASFTKVKGTVEKIINSLGQRLEIEEKNLPFLIQGRQSSIILNGKEVGFFGEVHPSIIEKYNLGNPITAFEIYLDVIYPDILNEKLKF
;
A
#
# COMPACT_ATOMS: atom_id res chain seq x y z
N ALA A 1 5.65 39.77 4.47
CA ALA A 1 4.80 39.15 5.51
C ALA A 1 4.57 40.16 6.63
N VAL A 2 3.45 40.09 7.33
CA VAL A 2 3.02 41.09 8.32
C VAL A 2 2.53 40.43 9.61
N GLY A 3 2.50 41.18 10.72
CA GLY A 3 1.96 40.68 11.99
C GLY A 3 0.43 40.59 11.98
N GLY A 4 -0.13 39.75 12.86
CA GLY A 4 -1.54 39.36 12.86
C GLY A 4 -2.58 40.48 13.03
N SER A 5 -2.17 41.62 13.60
CA SER A 5 -3.02 42.81 13.80
C SER A 5 -2.54 44.05 13.04
N SER A 6 -1.54 43.89 12.16
CA SER A 6 -0.82 45.03 11.57
C SER A 6 -1.45 45.62 10.30
N ILE A 7 -2.36 44.89 9.66
CA ILE A 7 -3.08 45.32 8.46
C ILE A 7 -4.51 44.77 8.51
N SER A 8 -5.45 45.44 7.85
CA SER A 8 -6.83 44.96 7.70
C SER A 8 -7.32 45.16 6.28
N PHE A 9 -8.18 44.26 5.82
CA PHE A 9 -8.82 44.33 4.51
C PHE A 9 -10.17 43.63 4.54
N VAL A 10 -11.03 43.85 3.53
CA VAL A 10 -12.33 43.17 3.45
C VAL A 10 -12.13 41.83 2.73
N PRO A 11 -12.13 40.67 3.42
CA PRO A 11 -11.97 39.38 2.77
C PRO A 11 -13.20 39.04 1.92
N LEU A 12 -13.01 38.17 0.94
CA LEU A 12 -14.07 37.78 0.00
C LEU A 12 -15.29 37.20 0.73
N GLY A 13 -16.48 37.73 0.43
CA GLY A 13 -17.73 37.28 1.05
C GLY A 13 -18.05 37.96 2.39
N MET A 14 -17.23 38.91 2.83
CA MET A 14 -17.49 39.75 4.00
C MET A 14 -17.74 41.21 3.58
N TYR A 15 -18.32 41.99 4.50
CA TYR A 15 -18.68 43.40 4.28
C TYR A 15 -17.85 44.38 5.12
N SER A 16 -17.09 43.89 6.11
CA SER A 16 -16.27 44.69 7.01
C SER A 16 -14.80 44.29 6.94
N PRO A 17 -13.86 45.22 7.15
CA PRO A 17 -12.45 44.90 7.25
C PRO A 17 -12.17 43.92 8.41
N MET A 18 -11.23 43.01 8.19
CA MET A 18 -10.73 42.05 9.18
C MET A 18 -9.20 42.01 9.10
N THR A 19 -8.58 41.85 10.25
CA THR A 19 -7.14 41.55 10.39
C THR A 19 -6.86 40.07 10.11
N PRO A 20 -5.60 39.67 9.78
CA PRO A 20 -5.23 38.27 9.61
C PRO A 20 -5.68 37.34 10.76
N GLU A 21 -5.53 37.78 12.02
CA GLU A 21 -5.98 36.99 13.18
C GLU A 21 -7.51 36.84 13.24
N GLU A 22 -8.25 37.91 12.94
CA GLU A 22 -9.72 37.85 12.89
C GLU A 22 -10.20 36.96 11.75
N ILE A 23 -9.51 36.96 10.61
CA ILE A 23 -9.82 36.06 9.49
C ILE A 23 -9.65 34.60 9.95
N LEU A 24 -8.52 34.25 10.56
CA LEU A 24 -8.26 32.88 11.01
C LEU A 24 -9.23 32.39 12.09
N ARG A 25 -9.75 33.31 12.92
CA ARG A 25 -10.71 32.96 13.99
C ARG A 25 -12.16 32.92 13.53
N ASN A 26 -12.55 33.85 12.65
CA ASN A 26 -13.97 34.14 12.41
C ASN A 26 -14.41 33.92 10.96
N HIS A 27 -13.50 33.97 9.98
CA HIS A 27 -13.86 33.74 8.58
C HIS A 27 -14.02 32.24 8.31
N PRO A 28 -15.08 31.77 7.61
CA PRO A 28 -15.29 30.33 7.35
C PRO A 28 -14.06 29.63 6.75
N LYS A 29 -13.43 30.25 5.74
CA LYS A 29 -12.19 29.73 5.13
C LYS A 29 -10.96 29.83 6.05
N GLY A 30 -10.93 30.82 6.95
CA GLY A 30 -9.86 30.95 7.93
C GLY A 30 -9.93 29.87 9.00
N VAL A 31 -11.14 29.50 9.44
CA VAL A 31 -11.35 28.37 10.37
C VAL A 31 -11.02 27.04 9.70
N GLU A 32 -11.46 26.84 8.46
CA GLU A 32 -11.23 25.60 7.70
C GLU A 32 -9.74 25.36 7.42
N TYR A 33 -9.02 26.35 6.89
CA TYR A 33 -7.64 26.21 6.43
C TYR A 33 -6.58 26.83 7.35
N GLY A 34 -6.98 27.41 8.49
CA GLY A 34 -6.07 28.14 9.38
C GLY A 34 -4.96 27.29 9.98
N HIS A 35 -5.14 25.96 10.04
CA HIS A 35 -4.11 25.01 10.44
C HIS A 35 -2.86 25.06 9.54
N LEU A 36 -2.96 25.55 8.30
CA LEU A 36 -1.81 25.76 7.41
C LEU A 36 -0.86 26.87 7.90
N LEU A 37 -1.35 27.79 8.75
CA LEU A 37 -0.60 28.92 9.27
C LEU A 37 -0.45 28.87 10.81
N SER A 38 -0.83 27.78 11.47
CA SER A 38 -0.90 27.69 12.94
C SER A 38 0.45 27.82 13.63
N HIS A 39 1.55 27.66 12.91
CA HIS A 39 2.92 27.71 13.44
C HIS A 39 3.65 29.03 13.12
N SER A 40 3.00 30.00 12.48
CA SER A 40 3.63 31.26 12.09
C SER A 40 3.08 32.45 12.87
N SER A 41 3.96 33.36 13.28
CA SER A 41 3.62 34.68 13.83
C SER A 41 3.50 35.77 12.77
N LEU A 42 3.87 35.46 11.53
CA LEU A 42 3.81 36.35 10.37
C LEU A 42 2.95 35.74 9.27
N TYR A 43 2.11 36.57 8.66
CA TYR A 43 1.17 36.14 7.63
C TYR A 43 1.60 36.69 6.27
N PRO A 44 1.62 35.87 5.21
CA PRO A 44 1.89 36.36 3.86
C PRO A 44 0.69 37.19 3.38
N ILE A 45 1.00 38.35 2.84
CA ILE A 45 0.03 39.33 2.34
C ILE A 45 0.58 39.89 1.04
N ILE A 46 -0.29 40.00 0.04
CA ILE A 46 0.01 40.64 -1.24
C ILE A 46 -0.69 42.01 -1.25
N ILE A 47 0.08 43.06 -1.54
CA ILE A 47 -0.40 44.45 -1.62
C ILE A 47 -0.04 45.07 -2.97
N ASP A 48 -0.85 46.04 -3.40
CA ASP A 48 -0.52 46.90 -4.55
C ASP A 48 0.31 48.14 -4.14
N SER A 49 0.63 49.00 -5.11
CA SER A 49 1.38 50.25 -4.91
C SER A 49 0.65 51.29 -4.07
N ASP A 50 -0.68 51.21 -4.01
CA ASP A 50 -1.53 52.13 -3.25
C ASP A 50 -1.73 51.63 -1.79
N GLY A 51 -1.18 50.46 -1.46
CA GLY A 51 -1.26 49.84 -0.14
C GLY A 51 -2.53 49.00 0.07
N ASN A 52 -3.31 48.72 -0.97
CA ASN A 52 -4.49 47.86 -0.85
C ASN A 52 -4.08 46.39 -0.78
N VAL A 53 -4.71 45.63 0.11
CA VAL A 53 -4.49 44.17 0.22
C VAL A 53 -5.28 43.44 -0.86
N LEU A 54 -4.56 42.67 -1.67
CA LEU A 54 -5.12 41.83 -2.72
C LEU A 54 -5.52 40.45 -2.19
N SER A 55 -4.68 39.84 -1.36
CA SER A 55 -4.94 38.51 -0.77
C SER A 55 -4.10 38.25 0.48
N MET A 56 -4.55 37.26 1.27
CA MET A 56 -3.82 36.62 2.36
C MET A 56 -3.67 35.12 2.06
N PRO A 57 -2.61 34.71 1.33
CA PRO A 57 -2.38 33.30 1.04
C PRO A 57 -2.09 32.45 2.29
N PRO A 58 -2.32 31.13 2.26
CA PRO A 58 -3.12 30.39 1.29
C PRO A 58 -4.63 30.45 1.61
N ILE A 59 -5.08 31.41 2.43
CA ILE A 59 -6.39 31.36 3.10
C ILE A 59 -7.50 32.01 2.28
N ILE A 60 -7.35 33.29 1.91
CA ILE A 60 -8.45 34.06 1.30
C ILE A 60 -7.96 35.25 0.48
N ASN A 61 -8.70 35.57 -0.59
CA ASN A 61 -8.51 36.79 -1.39
C ASN A 61 -9.35 37.95 -0.85
N GLY A 62 -8.97 39.18 -1.19
CA GLY A 62 -9.75 40.38 -0.89
C GLY A 62 -10.97 40.51 -1.80
N THR A 63 -12.02 41.19 -1.30
CA THR A 63 -13.20 41.52 -2.11
C THR A 63 -12.87 42.50 -3.25
N LEU A 64 -11.81 43.31 -3.09
CA LEU A 64 -11.35 44.27 -4.10
C LEU A 64 -10.99 43.62 -5.44
N THR A 65 -10.36 42.45 -5.39
CA THR A 65 -9.85 41.72 -6.57
C THR A 65 -10.79 40.58 -7.00
N GLN A 66 -12.05 40.61 -6.55
CA GLN A 66 -13.03 39.60 -6.91
C GLN A 66 -13.27 39.58 -8.42
N ILE A 67 -13.09 38.41 -9.05
CA ILE A 67 -13.43 38.18 -10.45
C ILE A 67 -14.95 38.14 -10.61
N ARG A 68 -15.46 38.88 -11.60
CA ARG A 68 -16.88 39.03 -11.97
C ARG A 68 -17.08 38.78 -13.47
N GLU A 69 -18.33 38.65 -13.92
CA GLU A 69 -18.67 38.39 -15.33
C GLU A 69 -18.16 39.47 -16.30
N ASP A 70 -18.02 40.71 -15.85
CA ASP A 70 -17.51 41.84 -16.62
C ASP A 70 -15.99 41.97 -16.60
N THR A 71 -15.27 41.12 -15.85
CA THR A 71 -13.80 41.16 -15.73
C THR A 71 -13.13 40.89 -17.08
N LYS A 72 -12.22 41.79 -17.47
CA LYS A 72 -11.49 41.71 -18.76
C LYS A 72 -10.01 41.33 -18.63
N ASN A 73 -9.37 41.76 -17.56
CA ASN A 73 -7.96 41.50 -17.29
C ASN A 73 -7.85 40.77 -15.96
N ILE A 74 -7.04 39.71 -15.92
CA ILE A 74 -6.84 38.89 -14.73
C ILE A 74 -5.35 38.94 -14.38
N PHE A 75 -5.05 39.35 -13.15
CA PHE A 75 -3.74 39.17 -12.55
C PHE A 75 -3.76 37.85 -11.77
N ILE A 76 -2.76 36.99 -11.99
CA ILE A 76 -2.68 35.66 -11.39
C ILE A 76 -1.47 35.64 -10.46
N ASP A 77 -1.73 35.50 -9.17
CA ASP A 77 -0.71 35.19 -8.18
C ASP A 77 -0.80 33.73 -7.76
N VAL A 78 0.36 33.10 -7.58
CA VAL A 78 0.49 31.76 -6.99
C VAL A 78 1.64 31.83 -6.00
N THR A 79 1.37 31.41 -4.77
CA THR A 79 2.37 31.36 -3.69
C THR A 79 2.49 29.95 -3.17
N GLY A 80 3.69 29.55 -2.75
CA GLY A 80 3.93 28.25 -2.17
C GLY A 80 5.36 28.11 -1.66
N ASN A 81 5.64 26.99 -0.99
CA ASN A 81 6.95 26.70 -0.43
C ASN A 81 7.91 26.04 -1.43
N ASP A 82 7.41 25.62 -2.59
CA ASP A 82 8.19 24.99 -3.66
C ASP A 82 8.06 25.81 -4.94
N LEU A 83 9.16 26.43 -5.36
CA LEU A 83 9.20 27.34 -6.51
C LEU A 83 8.85 26.61 -7.82
N PHE A 84 9.28 25.36 -7.97
CA PHE A 84 8.97 24.55 -9.15
C PHE A 84 7.45 24.36 -9.31
N THR A 85 6.76 23.94 -8.25
CA THR A 85 5.30 23.80 -8.23
C THR A 85 4.59 25.13 -8.52
N VAL A 86 5.07 26.24 -7.95
CA VAL A 86 4.50 27.58 -8.17
C VAL A 86 4.59 27.99 -9.65
N ILE A 87 5.79 27.91 -10.24
CA ILE A 87 6.01 28.26 -11.65
C ILE A 87 5.11 27.42 -12.56
N ASN A 88 5.05 26.12 -12.29
CA ASN A 88 4.27 25.19 -13.09
C ASN A 88 2.76 25.42 -12.98
N ALA A 89 2.25 25.74 -11.79
CA ALA A 89 0.85 26.12 -11.61
C ALA A 89 0.51 27.40 -12.40
N VAL A 90 1.37 28.42 -12.34
CA VAL A 90 1.19 29.65 -13.13
C VAL A 90 1.21 29.35 -14.63
N ASN A 91 2.15 28.53 -15.10
CA ASN A 91 2.26 28.13 -16.50
C ASN A 91 1.03 27.35 -16.98
N LEU A 92 0.50 26.44 -16.16
CA LEU A 92 -0.71 25.67 -16.46
C LEU A 92 -1.94 26.57 -16.57
N ILE A 93 -2.20 27.40 -15.56
CA ILE A 93 -3.34 28.32 -15.55
C ILE A 93 -3.24 29.30 -16.73
N SER A 94 -2.06 29.85 -16.98
CA SER A 94 -1.82 30.77 -18.10
C SER A 94 -2.05 30.10 -19.44
N SER A 95 -1.56 28.87 -19.62
CA SER A 95 -1.74 28.10 -20.86
C SER A 95 -3.23 27.86 -21.15
N ASN A 96 -4.01 27.47 -20.13
CA ASN A 96 -5.45 27.25 -20.27
C ASN A 96 -6.20 28.53 -20.65
N LEU A 97 -5.86 29.67 -20.03
CA LEU A 97 -6.47 30.96 -20.38
C LEU A 97 -6.11 31.42 -21.79
N ALA A 98 -4.89 31.16 -22.24
CA ALA A 98 -4.48 31.45 -23.62
C ALA A 98 -5.25 30.59 -24.64
N GLU A 99 -5.49 29.32 -24.33
CA GLU A 99 -6.28 28.43 -25.18
C GLU A 99 -7.75 28.89 -25.31
N LEU A 100 -8.30 29.49 -24.25
CA LEU A 100 -9.62 30.14 -24.27
C LEU A 100 -9.65 31.48 -25.03
N GLY A 101 -8.53 31.91 -25.64
CA GLY A 101 -8.42 33.15 -26.42
C GLY A 101 -7.91 34.36 -25.63
N GLY A 102 -7.41 34.15 -24.41
CA GLY A 102 -6.79 35.21 -23.61
C GLY A 102 -5.41 35.64 -24.14
N TYR A 103 -5.09 36.92 -23.98
CA TYR A 103 -3.75 37.45 -24.27
C TYR A 103 -2.90 37.42 -22.99
N LEU A 104 -1.74 36.75 -23.06
CA LEU A 104 -0.84 36.62 -21.93
C LEU A 104 0.17 37.76 -21.88
N TYR A 105 0.32 38.34 -20.70
CA TYR A 105 1.39 39.27 -20.37
C TYR A 105 2.30 38.61 -19.34
N ARG A 106 3.61 38.85 -19.47
CA ARG A 106 4.60 38.36 -18.51
C ARG A 106 4.86 39.40 -17.43
N VAL A 107 4.98 38.95 -16.19
CA VAL A 107 5.25 39.77 -15.01
C VAL A 107 6.67 39.48 -14.54
N LEU A 108 7.45 40.55 -14.31
CA LEU A 108 8.75 40.47 -13.64
C LEU A 108 8.52 40.31 -12.14
N ILE A 109 9.03 39.23 -11.58
CA ILE A 109 9.06 38.97 -10.15
C ILE A 109 10.49 39.18 -9.68
N ASP A 110 10.70 40.14 -8.80
CA ASP A 110 12.00 40.48 -8.22
C ASP A 110 12.06 39.96 -6.77
N TYR A 111 12.91 38.97 -6.52
CA TYR A 111 13.17 38.42 -5.18
C TYR A 111 14.29 39.18 -4.45
N GLY A 112 14.92 40.16 -5.11
CA GLY A 112 16.02 40.98 -4.61
C GLY A 112 17.39 40.42 -5.01
N ASP A 113 17.62 39.13 -4.84
CA ASP A 113 18.84 38.42 -5.23
C ASP A 113 18.79 37.87 -6.66
N TYR A 114 17.60 37.51 -7.13
CA TYR A 114 17.34 37.16 -8.53
C TYR A 114 15.96 37.65 -8.96
N SER A 115 15.75 37.69 -10.28
CA SER A 115 14.46 38.01 -10.86
C SER A 115 14.10 37.04 -11.97
N LEU A 116 12.79 36.86 -12.20
CA LEU A 116 12.28 35.97 -13.23
C LEU A 116 10.99 36.51 -13.84
N PHE A 117 10.72 36.14 -15.10
CA PHE A 117 9.53 36.57 -15.83
C PHE A 117 8.56 35.39 -16.00
N LEU A 118 7.37 35.48 -15.39
CA LEU A 118 6.31 34.47 -15.51
C LEU A 118 5.08 34.97 -16.28
N PRO A 119 4.31 34.09 -16.95
CA PRO A 119 4.62 32.67 -17.15
C PRO A 119 5.86 32.46 -18.03
N ASP A 120 6.57 31.36 -17.81
CA ASP A 120 7.65 30.89 -18.69
C ASP A 120 7.14 29.70 -19.50
N LEU A 121 6.71 29.97 -20.72
CA LEU A 121 6.15 28.97 -21.64
C LEU A 121 7.22 28.43 -22.62
N GLY A 122 8.49 28.49 -22.23
CA GLY A 122 9.59 27.86 -22.94
C GLY A 122 9.31 26.36 -23.14
N ARG A 123 9.64 25.84 -24.33
CA ARG A 123 9.51 24.41 -24.62
C ARG A 123 10.81 23.70 -24.30
N GLU A 124 10.77 22.81 -23.32
CA GLU A 124 11.80 21.80 -23.17
C GLU A 124 11.81 20.86 -24.38
N ARG A 125 12.97 20.29 -24.67
CA ARG A 125 13.15 19.38 -25.79
C ARG A 125 13.74 18.07 -25.31
N ILE A 126 13.08 16.98 -25.68
CA ILE A 126 13.59 15.63 -25.51
C ILE A 126 13.90 15.03 -26.87
N TYR A 127 15.02 14.32 -26.97
CA TYR A 127 15.36 13.54 -28.16
C TYR A 127 14.91 12.09 -27.96
N VAL A 128 14.16 11.56 -28.92
CA VAL A 128 13.77 10.15 -28.97
C VAL A 128 14.46 9.50 -30.16
N SER A 129 15.36 8.55 -29.91
CA SER A 129 15.99 7.81 -31.00
C SER A 129 15.05 6.74 -31.57
N LYS A 130 15.19 6.45 -32.87
CA LYS A 130 14.45 5.33 -33.50
C LYS A 130 14.79 3.97 -32.88
N ARG A 131 16.03 3.82 -32.41
CA ARG A 131 16.49 2.58 -31.78
C ARG A 131 15.77 2.35 -30.46
N GLU A 132 15.71 3.34 -29.58
CA GLU A 132 14.99 3.23 -28.30
C GLU A 132 13.50 3.00 -28.52
N LEU A 133 12.88 3.71 -29.46
CA LEU A 133 11.48 3.48 -29.82
C LEU A 133 11.26 2.01 -30.25
N LYS A 134 12.09 1.49 -31.14
CA LYS A 134 11.98 0.10 -31.60
C LYS A 134 12.22 -0.91 -30.48
N GLU A 135 13.23 -0.69 -29.64
CA GLU A 135 13.56 -1.58 -28.52
C GLU A 135 12.42 -1.63 -27.49
N MET A 136 11.76 -0.49 -27.22
CA MET A 136 10.64 -0.40 -26.27
C MET A 136 9.33 -0.96 -26.84
N VAL A 137 9.03 -0.64 -28.10
CA VAL A 137 7.78 -1.09 -28.75
C VAL A 137 7.87 -2.56 -29.18
N GLY A 138 9.07 -3.03 -29.54
CA GLY A 138 9.30 -4.36 -30.10
C GLY A 138 9.17 -4.42 -31.62
N GLU A 139 8.80 -3.33 -32.29
CA GLU A 139 8.73 -3.23 -33.75
C GLU A 139 9.03 -1.82 -34.27
N ASP A 140 9.25 -1.70 -35.58
CA ASP A 140 9.47 -0.42 -36.24
C ASP A 140 8.12 0.26 -36.55
N ILE A 141 7.88 1.44 -35.95
CA ILE A 141 6.77 2.33 -36.33
C ILE A 141 7.27 3.28 -37.43
N ASN A 142 6.47 3.47 -38.48
CA ASN A 142 6.81 4.40 -39.57
C ASN A 142 6.98 5.83 -39.03
N ALA A 143 8.02 6.54 -39.50
CA ALA A 143 8.32 7.90 -39.06
C ALA A 143 7.17 8.90 -39.27
N ASN A 144 6.30 8.71 -40.27
CA ASN A 144 5.11 9.53 -40.45
C ASN A 144 4.07 9.27 -39.37
N ASP A 145 3.87 8.01 -38.99
CA ASP A 145 2.94 7.64 -37.93
C ASP A 145 3.45 8.16 -36.58
N VAL A 146 4.75 8.02 -36.30
CA VAL A 146 5.38 8.63 -35.11
C VAL A 146 5.15 10.15 -35.07
N LYS A 147 5.36 10.84 -36.19
CA LYS A 147 5.15 12.29 -36.30
C LYS A 147 3.68 12.65 -36.04
N ASN A 148 2.75 11.95 -36.67
CA ASN A 148 1.32 12.19 -36.51
C ASN A 148 0.86 11.93 -35.07
N SER A 149 1.35 10.86 -34.45
CA SER A 149 1.07 10.54 -33.05
C SER A 149 1.53 11.64 -32.10
N LEU A 150 2.77 12.11 -32.27
CA LEU A 150 3.33 13.19 -31.44
C LEU A 150 2.56 14.50 -31.61
N ILE A 151 2.21 14.87 -32.84
CA ILE A 151 1.42 16.08 -33.11
C ILE A 151 0.02 15.96 -32.48
N SER A 152 -0.62 14.79 -32.60
CA SER A 152 -1.93 14.52 -32.00
C SER A 152 -1.90 14.62 -30.47
N MET A 153 -0.76 14.34 -29.84
CA MET A 153 -0.55 14.47 -28.40
C MET A 153 -0.06 15.86 -27.96
N GLY A 154 -0.05 16.84 -28.88
CA GLY A 154 0.27 18.24 -28.60
C GLY A 154 1.77 18.58 -28.68
N TYR A 155 2.64 17.61 -28.98
CA TYR A 155 4.06 17.86 -29.12
C TYR A 155 4.38 18.61 -30.41
N THR A 156 5.49 19.34 -30.38
CA THR A 156 6.16 19.77 -31.62
C THR A 156 7.29 18.83 -31.96
N VAL A 157 7.42 18.47 -33.23
CA VAL A 157 8.40 17.46 -33.65
C VAL A 157 9.19 17.96 -34.83
N SER A 158 10.51 17.83 -34.72
CA SER A 158 11.45 18.05 -35.82
C SER A 158 12.30 16.81 -36.01
N LYS A 159 12.55 16.45 -37.28
CA LYS A 159 13.39 15.29 -37.61
C LYS A 159 14.85 15.64 -37.32
N SER A 160 15.56 14.74 -36.65
CA SER A 160 16.97 14.93 -36.30
C SER A 160 17.73 13.62 -36.47
N GLY A 161 18.59 13.53 -37.48
CA GLY A 161 19.41 12.35 -37.76
C GLY A 161 18.62 11.03 -37.72
N ASN A 162 18.93 10.21 -36.71
CA ASN A 162 18.35 8.88 -36.47
C ASN A 162 17.19 8.89 -35.43
N GLY A 163 16.52 10.02 -35.24
CA GLY A 163 15.44 10.17 -34.25
C GLY A 163 14.58 11.41 -34.46
N PHE A 164 13.96 11.84 -33.37
CA PHE A 164 12.99 12.93 -33.32
C PHE A 164 13.36 13.88 -32.17
N ASN A 165 13.52 15.17 -32.47
CA ASN A 165 13.56 16.21 -31.45
C ASN A 165 12.12 16.63 -31.15
N VAL A 166 11.67 16.35 -29.93
CA VAL A 166 10.30 16.54 -29.47
C VAL A 166 10.28 17.71 -28.49
N GLY A 167 9.62 18.80 -28.87
CA GLY A 167 9.34 19.93 -28.01
C GLY A 167 8.08 19.67 -27.18
N ILE A 168 8.25 19.65 -25.87
CA ILE A 168 7.23 19.35 -24.88
C ILE A 168 6.39 20.61 -24.64
N PRO A 169 5.06 20.50 -24.61
CA PRO A 169 4.21 21.61 -24.16
C PRO A 169 4.54 22.00 -22.71
N PRO A 170 4.63 23.30 -22.38
CA PRO A 170 5.06 23.76 -21.04
C PRO A 170 4.12 23.33 -19.89
N TYR A 171 2.91 22.85 -20.21
CA TYR A 171 1.95 22.33 -19.25
C TYR A 171 2.05 20.80 -19.04
N ARG A 172 2.85 20.08 -19.82
CA ARG A 172 3.07 18.61 -19.72
C ARG A 172 4.24 18.32 -18.77
N LEU A 173 3.97 18.43 -17.47
CA LEU A 173 4.94 18.22 -16.39
C LEU A 173 5.25 16.73 -16.12
N ASP A 174 4.39 15.85 -16.64
CA ASP A 174 4.51 14.40 -16.55
C ASP A 174 5.63 13.83 -17.45
N ILE A 175 6.12 14.62 -18.41
CA ILE A 175 7.13 14.17 -19.38
C ILE A 175 8.53 14.48 -18.89
N MET A 176 9.20 13.46 -18.34
CA MET A 176 10.52 13.58 -17.73
C MET A 176 11.59 12.78 -18.48
N HIS A 177 11.19 11.82 -19.32
CA HIS A 177 12.07 10.89 -20.00
C HIS A 177 11.60 10.62 -21.44
N PRO A 178 12.48 10.25 -22.39
CA PRO A 178 12.09 9.78 -23.72
C PRO A 178 11.03 8.67 -23.73
N VAL A 179 10.95 7.88 -22.66
CA VAL A 179 9.98 6.79 -22.53
C VAL A 179 8.55 7.31 -22.40
N ASP A 180 8.32 8.44 -21.73
CA ASP A 180 6.99 9.04 -21.61
C ASP A 180 6.49 9.53 -22.99
N VAL A 181 7.42 10.03 -23.80
CA VAL A 181 7.15 10.40 -25.20
C VAL A 181 6.85 9.17 -26.06
N ILE A 182 7.57 8.05 -25.84
CA ILE A 182 7.31 6.77 -26.50
C ILE A 182 5.92 6.23 -26.11
N GLU A 183 5.54 6.34 -24.83
CA GLU A 183 4.21 5.97 -24.35
C GLU A 183 3.11 6.75 -25.09
N ASP A 184 3.28 8.07 -25.24
CA ASP A 184 2.34 8.91 -25.99
C ASP A 184 2.29 8.57 -27.49
N ILE A 185 3.43 8.20 -28.09
CA ILE A 185 3.47 7.65 -29.45
C ILE A 185 2.60 6.41 -29.55
N ILE A 186 2.74 5.46 -28.61
CA ILE A 186 1.99 4.20 -28.59
C ILE A 186 0.50 4.44 -28.33
N LYS A 187 0.15 5.29 -27.36
CA LYS A 187 -1.24 5.64 -27.03
C LYS A 187 -1.97 6.19 -28.25
N SER A 188 -1.34 7.11 -28.98
CA SER A 188 -1.93 7.72 -30.18
C SER A 188 -1.89 6.77 -31.39
N TYR A 189 -0.82 5.98 -31.55
CA TYR A 189 -0.75 4.94 -32.58
C TYR A 189 -1.79 3.83 -32.34
N GLY A 190 -2.13 3.56 -31.09
CA GLY A 190 -3.09 2.55 -30.65
C GLY A 190 -2.43 1.22 -30.34
N TYR A 191 -2.60 0.72 -29.11
CA TYR A 191 -2.07 -0.58 -28.67
C TYR A 191 -2.53 -1.75 -29.55
N GLY A 192 -3.75 -1.68 -30.11
CA GLY A 192 -4.29 -2.72 -30.99
C GLY A 192 -3.59 -2.84 -32.36
N ASN A 193 -2.81 -1.83 -32.75
CA ASN A 193 -2.02 -1.85 -33.98
C ASN A 193 -0.64 -2.49 -33.78
N LEU A 194 -0.26 -2.80 -32.55
CA LEU A 194 1.01 -3.44 -32.23
C LEU A 194 0.96 -4.96 -32.42
N ARG A 195 2.04 -5.53 -32.94
CA ARG A 195 2.15 -6.99 -33.07
C ARG A 195 2.39 -7.66 -31.73
N LEU A 196 1.50 -8.57 -31.35
CA LEU A 196 1.72 -9.47 -30.22
C LEU A 196 2.84 -10.44 -30.55
N SER A 197 3.88 -10.48 -29.71
CA SER A 197 4.98 -11.45 -29.81
C SER A 197 5.25 -12.08 -28.45
N LEU A 198 5.66 -13.35 -28.46
CA LEU A 198 6.13 -14.02 -27.25
C LEU A 198 7.61 -13.67 -27.02
N PRO A 199 8.05 -13.50 -25.77
CA PRO A 199 9.47 -13.33 -25.46
C PRO A 199 10.29 -14.49 -26.04
N ASN A 200 11.35 -14.18 -26.80
CA ASN A 200 12.25 -15.18 -27.37
C ASN A 200 13.30 -15.68 -26.36
N LYS A 201 12.95 -15.73 -25.07
CA LYS A 201 13.80 -16.27 -24.01
C LYS A 201 13.18 -17.56 -23.50
N PHE A 202 13.84 -18.68 -23.78
CA PHE A 202 13.45 -19.97 -23.24
C PHE A 202 13.95 -20.09 -21.80
N SER A 203 13.05 -20.40 -20.88
CA SER A 203 13.36 -20.85 -19.53
C SER A 203 12.50 -22.06 -19.19
N MET A 204 13.05 -22.99 -18.40
CA MET A 204 12.26 -24.08 -17.83
C MET A 204 11.71 -23.61 -16.48
N GLY A 205 10.39 -23.72 -16.31
CA GLY A 205 9.77 -23.54 -15.01
C GLY A 205 9.95 -24.80 -14.15
N SER A 206 10.23 -24.61 -12.87
CA SER A 206 10.20 -25.67 -11.87
C SER A 206 9.47 -25.16 -10.61
N GLU A 207 8.95 -26.09 -9.82
CA GLU A 207 8.38 -25.75 -8.51
C GLU A 207 9.51 -25.50 -7.50
N ALA A 208 9.35 -24.49 -6.65
CA ALA A 208 10.27 -24.27 -5.55
C ALA A 208 10.22 -25.46 -4.58
N TYR A 209 11.37 -25.86 -4.05
CA TYR A 209 11.47 -26.95 -3.08
C TYR A 209 10.51 -26.76 -1.88
N SER A 210 10.36 -25.53 -1.41
CA SER A 210 9.43 -25.17 -0.35
C SER A 210 7.97 -25.52 -0.68
N GLU A 211 7.51 -25.27 -1.91
CA GLU A 211 6.14 -25.63 -2.32
C GLU A 211 5.94 -27.13 -2.46
N ILE A 212 6.94 -27.86 -2.97
CA ILE A 212 6.89 -29.33 -3.04
C ILE A 212 6.67 -29.92 -1.63
N ILE A 213 7.36 -29.39 -0.63
CA ILE A 213 7.22 -29.84 0.76
C ILE A 213 5.85 -29.46 1.35
N LYS A 214 5.41 -28.20 1.19
CA LYS A 214 4.09 -27.76 1.67
C LYS A 214 2.95 -28.59 1.05
N GLU A 215 3.02 -28.84 -0.26
CA GLU A 215 2.04 -29.65 -0.99
C GLU A 215 2.01 -31.10 -0.50
N ARG A 216 3.20 -31.69 -0.24
CA ARG A 216 3.27 -33.03 0.36
C ARG A 216 2.60 -33.09 1.73
N ILE A 217 2.81 -32.07 2.57
CA ILE A 217 2.18 -31.99 3.89
C ILE A 217 0.66 -31.85 3.77
N ARG A 218 0.16 -30.98 2.89
CA ARG A 218 -1.28 -30.81 2.62
C ARG A 218 -1.91 -32.14 2.19
N ARG A 219 -1.29 -32.88 1.28
CA ARG A 219 -1.78 -34.19 0.83
C ARG A 219 -1.86 -35.23 1.95
N ILE A 220 -0.88 -35.25 2.86
CA ILE A 220 -0.92 -36.12 4.04
C ILE A 220 -2.14 -35.79 4.91
N MET A 221 -2.37 -34.51 5.19
CA MET A 221 -3.48 -34.05 6.02
C MET A 221 -4.84 -34.37 5.39
N VAL A 222 -4.99 -34.14 4.10
CA VAL A 222 -6.20 -34.53 3.34
C VAL A 222 -6.40 -36.06 3.39
N GLY A 223 -5.33 -36.84 3.22
CA GLY A 223 -5.38 -38.30 3.33
C GLY A 223 -5.76 -38.81 4.73
N LEU A 224 -5.52 -38.02 5.78
CA LEU A 224 -5.96 -38.28 7.15
C LEU A 224 -7.40 -37.81 7.42
N GLY A 225 -8.08 -37.25 6.42
CA GLY A 225 -9.46 -36.79 6.50
C GLY A 225 -9.65 -35.41 7.11
N TYR A 226 -8.61 -34.58 7.11
CA TYR A 226 -8.71 -33.17 7.49
C TYR A 226 -9.02 -32.29 6.28
N ILE A 227 -9.73 -31.18 6.53
CA ILE A 227 -10.07 -30.16 5.54
C ILE A 227 -9.14 -28.96 5.74
N GLU A 228 -8.48 -28.52 4.67
CA GLU A 228 -7.63 -27.33 4.74
C GLU A 228 -8.51 -26.07 4.88
N VAL A 229 -8.12 -25.19 5.81
CA VAL A 229 -8.71 -23.86 5.97
C VAL A 229 -7.62 -22.81 5.84
N VAL A 230 -8.01 -21.58 5.51
CA VAL A 230 -7.11 -20.44 5.41
C VAL A 230 -7.67 -19.33 6.30
N SER A 231 -6.99 -19.07 7.40
CA SER A 231 -7.36 -17.99 8.32
C SER A 231 -6.56 -16.71 8.08
N LEU A 232 -7.01 -15.61 8.68
CA LEU A 232 -6.31 -14.33 8.60
C LEU A 232 -4.99 -14.38 9.38
N THR A 233 -3.95 -13.79 8.81
CA THR A 233 -2.66 -13.64 9.48
C THR A 233 -2.72 -12.57 10.59
N PHE A 234 -3.60 -11.57 10.45
CA PHE A 234 -3.79 -10.52 11.44
C PHE A 234 -4.82 -10.92 12.50
N THR A 235 -4.50 -10.59 13.75
CA THR A 235 -5.34 -10.89 14.91
C THR A 235 -5.11 -9.83 15.99
N SER A 236 -5.58 -10.09 17.21
CA SER A 236 -5.39 -9.23 18.38
C SER A 236 -4.72 -10.00 19.53
N PRO A 237 -4.05 -9.30 20.47
CA PRO A 237 -3.51 -9.94 21.67
C PRO A 237 -4.57 -10.69 22.48
N GLU A 238 -5.80 -10.18 22.48
CA GLU A 238 -6.94 -10.83 23.14
C GLU A 238 -7.21 -12.22 22.58
N ARG A 239 -7.33 -12.32 21.25
CA ARG A 239 -7.63 -13.56 20.54
C ARG A 239 -6.46 -14.54 20.53
N ASN A 240 -5.24 -14.05 20.29
CA ASN A 240 -4.06 -14.91 20.10
C ASN A 240 -3.47 -15.43 21.42
N PHE A 241 -3.60 -14.68 22.52
CA PHE A 241 -2.98 -15.02 23.82
C PHE A 241 -3.98 -15.15 24.96
N LYS A 242 -4.72 -14.07 25.28
CA LYS A 242 -5.50 -13.98 26.52
C LYS A 242 -6.63 -15.00 26.59
N ARG A 243 -7.37 -15.24 25.50
CA ARG A 243 -8.42 -16.28 25.46
C ARG A 243 -7.88 -17.68 25.79
N PHE A 244 -6.64 -17.95 25.44
CA PHE A 244 -5.92 -19.21 25.69
C PHE A 244 -5.19 -19.24 27.04
N GLY A 245 -5.21 -18.15 27.83
CA GLY A 245 -4.48 -18.07 29.09
C GLY A 245 -2.95 -18.14 28.91
N ILE A 246 -2.46 -17.69 27.75
CA ILE A 246 -1.03 -17.61 27.44
C ILE A 246 -0.59 -16.18 27.69
N ASP A 247 0.61 -16.00 28.26
CA ASP A 247 1.25 -14.69 28.36
C ASP A 247 1.57 -14.16 26.96
N GLU A 248 1.33 -12.87 26.75
CA GLU A 248 1.63 -12.24 25.46
C GLU A 248 3.13 -12.31 25.16
N THR A 249 3.48 -12.96 24.05
CA THR A 249 4.85 -13.01 23.54
C THR A 249 5.02 -11.97 22.43
N TYR A 250 6.27 -11.78 21.98
CA TYR A 250 6.54 -10.81 20.92
C TYR A 250 5.82 -11.19 19.62
N SER A 251 5.04 -10.24 19.09
CA SER A 251 4.47 -10.25 17.75
C SER A 251 4.58 -8.85 17.12
N PRO A 252 4.92 -8.72 15.82
CA PRO A 252 4.88 -7.44 15.14
C PRO A 252 3.50 -6.77 15.25
N ARG A 253 3.48 -5.46 15.52
CA ARG A 253 2.26 -4.66 15.70
C ARG A 253 2.07 -3.65 14.58
N ILE A 254 0.81 -3.41 14.21
CA ILE A 254 0.44 -2.35 13.27
C ILE A 254 0.41 -1.00 14.01
N THR A 255 1.10 0.02 13.50
CA THR A 255 1.16 1.35 14.13
C THR A 255 -0.19 2.06 14.15
N ASN A 256 -0.91 2.03 13.02
CA ASN A 256 -2.21 2.68 12.84
C ASN A 256 -3.24 1.64 12.36
N PRO A 257 -3.70 0.75 13.24
CA PRO A 257 -4.66 -0.28 12.87
C PRO A 257 -6.01 0.35 12.50
N VAL A 258 -6.59 -0.08 11.37
CA VAL A 258 -7.93 0.35 10.93
C VAL A 258 -9.03 -0.32 11.75
N VAL A 259 -8.76 -1.53 12.26
CA VAL A 259 -9.70 -2.36 13.02
C VAL A 259 -9.02 -2.88 14.29
N GLU A 260 -9.68 -2.77 15.44
CA GLU A 260 -9.13 -3.15 16.75
C GLU A 260 -8.76 -4.63 16.87
N ASP A 261 -9.49 -5.49 16.15
CA ASP A 261 -9.27 -6.94 16.12
C ASP A 261 -8.10 -7.40 15.23
N GLN A 262 -7.43 -6.46 14.55
CA GLN A 262 -6.32 -6.71 13.63
C GLN A 262 -5.14 -5.79 13.96
N THR A 263 -4.56 -6.00 15.13
CA THR A 263 -3.50 -5.14 15.69
C THR A 263 -2.13 -5.79 15.67
N ILE A 264 -2.06 -7.13 15.60
CA ILE A 264 -0.82 -7.90 15.59
C ILE A 264 -0.86 -9.00 14.52
N TYR A 265 0.30 -9.55 14.20
CA TYR A 265 0.38 -10.82 13.46
C TYR A 265 0.12 -12.01 14.41
N ARG A 266 -0.49 -13.07 13.90
CA ARG A 266 -0.69 -14.31 14.66
C ARG A 266 0.66 -14.98 14.95
N THR A 267 0.79 -15.52 16.16
CA THR A 267 2.00 -16.25 16.59
C THR A 267 1.81 -17.77 16.62
N TRP A 268 0.55 -18.21 16.51
CA TRP A 268 0.05 -19.60 16.54
C TRP A 268 -1.16 -19.68 15.60
N LEU A 269 -1.38 -20.84 14.98
CA LEU A 269 -2.52 -21.15 14.13
C LEU A 269 -3.74 -21.60 14.93
N ILE A 270 -3.52 -22.28 16.06
CA ILE A 270 -4.60 -22.87 16.87
C ILE A 270 -5.68 -21.86 17.28
N PRO A 271 -5.38 -20.61 17.67
CA PRO A 271 -6.40 -19.59 17.93
C PRO A 271 -7.35 -19.35 16.76
N MET A 272 -6.81 -19.29 15.54
CA MET A 272 -7.61 -19.00 14.34
C MET A 272 -8.42 -20.22 13.90
N LEU A 273 -7.88 -21.42 14.11
CA LEU A 273 -8.63 -22.67 13.90
C LEU A 273 -9.79 -22.80 14.90
N MET A 274 -9.61 -22.40 16.16
CA MET A 274 -10.69 -22.38 17.15
C MET A 274 -11.81 -21.40 16.75
N GLU A 275 -11.48 -20.19 16.27
CA GLU A 275 -12.46 -19.25 15.71
C GLU A 275 -13.21 -19.86 14.50
N THR A 276 -12.52 -20.64 13.68
CA THR A 276 -13.14 -21.33 12.53
C THR A 276 -14.15 -22.38 13.00
N LEU A 277 -13.83 -23.18 14.02
CA LEU A 277 -14.78 -24.11 14.63
C LEU A 277 -15.97 -23.40 15.28
N GLU A 278 -15.73 -22.31 16.02
CA GLU A 278 -16.79 -21.51 16.65
C GLU A 278 -17.81 -20.99 15.62
N ASN A 279 -17.32 -20.46 14.50
CA ASN A 279 -18.16 -19.99 13.40
C ASN A 279 -18.92 -21.13 12.68
N ASN A 280 -18.46 -22.37 12.83
CA ASN A 280 -19.04 -23.56 12.21
C ASN A 280 -19.67 -24.53 13.20
N ARG A 281 -19.91 -24.14 14.46
CA ARG A 281 -20.52 -24.98 15.51
C ARG A 281 -21.87 -25.63 15.14
N HIS A 282 -22.56 -25.08 14.14
CA HIS A 282 -23.84 -25.59 13.63
C HIS A 282 -23.68 -26.69 12.56
N ARG A 283 -22.44 -27.04 12.18
CA ARG A 283 -22.13 -28.09 11.21
C ARG A 283 -22.03 -29.46 11.88
N SER A 284 -22.11 -30.51 11.07
CA SER A 284 -22.03 -31.89 11.53
C SER A 284 -20.61 -32.27 11.95
N LEU A 285 -20.50 -33.02 13.04
CA LEU A 285 -19.27 -33.67 13.47
C LEU A 285 -19.00 -34.95 12.67
N PRO A 286 -17.74 -35.44 12.62
CA PRO A 286 -16.54 -34.79 13.14
C PRO A 286 -16.11 -33.59 12.29
N GLN A 287 -15.58 -32.54 12.93
CA GLN A 287 -14.95 -31.42 12.24
C GLN A 287 -13.44 -31.51 12.39
N ARG A 288 -12.76 -31.87 11.30
CA ARG A 288 -11.30 -32.01 11.22
C ARG A 288 -10.74 -30.96 10.29
N ILE A 289 -10.08 -29.95 10.84
CA ILE A 289 -9.54 -28.81 10.07
C ILE A 289 -8.05 -28.64 10.30
N PHE A 290 -7.34 -28.18 9.28
CA PHE A 290 -5.92 -27.87 9.38
C PHE A 290 -5.55 -26.66 8.54
N GLU A 291 -4.41 -26.05 8.86
CA GLU A 291 -3.82 -24.99 8.07
C GLU A 291 -2.30 -25.16 8.02
N VAL A 292 -1.71 -24.96 6.83
CA VAL A 292 -0.26 -24.71 6.67
C VAL A 292 -0.07 -23.22 6.45
N GLY A 293 0.40 -22.51 7.47
CA GLY A 293 0.29 -21.06 7.52
C GLY A 293 1.48 -20.37 8.17
N ARG A 294 1.76 -19.13 7.74
CA ARG A 294 2.81 -18.30 8.34
C ARG A 294 2.41 -17.85 9.74
N VAL A 295 3.38 -17.85 10.65
CA VAL A 295 3.27 -17.35 12.02
C VAL A 295 4.45 -16.42 12.32
N TYR A 296 4.29 -15.52 13.29
CA TYR A 296 5.30 -14.51 13.62
C TYR A 296 5.71 -14.60 15.09
N ARG A 297 6.55 -15.59 15.42
CA ARG A 297 7.04 -15.86 16.78
C ARG A 297 8.55 -15.64 16.84
N ASN A 298 8.98 -14.48 17.36
CA ASN A 298 10.41 -14.09 17.38
C ASN A 298 11.09 -14.11 15.99
N GLY A 299 10.31 -13.86 14.94
CA GLY A 299 10.72 -14.05 13.56
C GLY A 299 9.55 -14.61 12.75
N GLU A 300 9.73 -14.71 11.45
CA GLU A 300 8.79 -15.39 10.57
C GLU A 300 9.01 -16.90 10.62
N GLY A 301 7.93 -17.66 10.78
CA GLY A 301 7.91 -19.13 10.79
C GLY A 301 6.77 -19.67 9.93
N LEU A 302 6.77 -20.99 9.73
CA LEU A 302 5.71 -21.69 8.98
C LEU A 302 5.27 -22.92 9.75
N ASP A 303 4.01 -22.93 10.15
CA ASP A 303 3.46 -23.97 10.99
C ASP A 303 2.44 -24.82 10.22
N LEU A 304 2.30 -26.08 10.64
CA LEU A 304 1.14 -26.93 10.38
C LEU A 304 0.32 -27.00 11.67
N GLY A 305 -0.84 -26.36 11.70
CA GLY A 305 -1.79 -26.41 12.81
C GLY A 305 -3.02 -27.24 12.45
N ALA A 306 -3.57 -28.00 13.39
CA ALA A 306 -4.79 -28.75 13.16
C ALA A 306 -5.64 -28.92 14.43
N LEU A 307 -6.95 -29.00 14.22
CA LEU A 307 -7.95 -29.30 15.25
C LEU A 307 -8.88 -30.43 14.77
N SER A 308 -9.27 -31.30 15.70
CA SER A 308 -10.33 -32.29 15.49
C SER A 308 -11.35 -32.20 16.62
N GLU A 309 -12.55 -31.72 16.30
CA GLU A 309 -13.73 -31.76 17.17
C GLU A 309 -14.54 -33.04 16.87
N GLU A 310 -14.57 -33.98 17.82
CA GLU A 310 -15.31 -35.24 17.70
C GLU A 310 -15.67 -35.81 19.09
N SER A 311 -16.73 -36.61 19.17
CA SER A 311 -17.28 -37.13 20.44
C SER A 311 -16.31 -38.02 21.23
N ASP A 312 -15.38 -38.66 20.53
CA ASP A 312 -14.38 -39.58 21.07
C ASP A 312 -12.95 -39.07 20.83
N ALA A 313 -12.77 -37.75 20.74
CA ALA A 313 -11.45 -37.13 20.65
C ALA A 313 -10.64 -37.48 21.91
N SER A 314 -9.41 -37.94 21.73
CA SER A 314 -8.56 -38.41 22.82
C SER A 314 -7.08 -38.24 22.49
N PHE A 315 -6.25 -38.14 23.53
CA PHE A 315 -4.80 -38.04 23.44
C PHE A 315 -4.20 -39.14 22.55
N THR A 316 -4.69 -40.38 22.66
CA THR A 316 -4.20 -41.51 21.86
C THR A 316 -4.49 -41.33 20.36
N LYS A 317 -5.65 -40.78 20.00
CA LYS A 317 -5.99 -40.50 18.59
C LYS A 317 -5.10 -39.42 17.98
N VAL A 318 -4.91 -38.30 18.69
CA VAL A 318 -4.05 -37.22 18.19
C VAL A 318 -2.59 -37.65 18.14
N LYS A 319 -2.10 -38.39 19.15
CA LYS A 319 -0.77 -39.00 19.11
C LYS A 319 -0.58 -39.88 17.87
N GLY A 320 -1.54 -40.77 17.59
CA GLY A 320 -1.48 -41.64 16.41
C GLY A 320 -1.55 -40.87 15.08
N THR A 321 -2.21 -39.71 15.05
CA THR A 321 -2.25 -38.82 13.88
C THR A 321 -0.91 -38.15 13.67
N VAL A 322 -0.34 -37.54 14.73
CA VAL A 322 0.99 -36.92 14.71
C VAL A 322 2.07 -37.94 14.33
N GLU A 323 2.02 -39.14 14.89
CA GLU A 323 2.97 -40.22 14.57
C GLU A 323 2.94 -40.58 13.07
N LYS A 324 1.75 -40.68 12.46
CA LYS A 324 1.63 -40.92 11.01
C LYS A 324 2.21 -39.78 10.19
N ILE A 325 2.01 -38.53 10.59
CA ILE A 325 2.56 -37.34 9.91
C ILE A 325 4.08 -37.39 9.98
N ILE A 326 4.65 -37.49 11.18
CA ILE A 326 6.11 -37.53 11.41
C ILE A 326 6.77 -38.69 10.67
N ASN A 327 6.19 -39.89 10.72
CA ASN A 327 6.69 -41.05 9.96
C ASN A 327 6.62 -40.82 8.45
N SER A 328 5.58 -40.16 7.93
CA SER A 328 5.45 -39.82 6.50
C SER A 328 6.47 -38.77 6.03
N LEU A 329 7.00 -37.97 6.96
CA LEU A 329 8.12 -37.05 6.75
C LEU A 329 9.49 -37.76 6.88
N GLY A 330 9.51 -39.07 7.15
CA GLY A 330 10.73 -39.87 7.30
C GLY A 330 11.45 -39.68 8.63
N GLN A 331 10.75 -39.20 9.65
CA GLN A 331 11.28 -38.94 10.99
C GLN A 331 10.65 -39.91 11.99
N ARG A 332 11.25 -40.05 13.19
CA ARG A 332 10.69 -40.84 14.30
C ARG A 332 10.14 -39.91 15.37
N LEU A 333 8.91 -40.17 15.82
CA LEU A 333 8.29 -39.38 16.88
C LEU A 333 8.96 -39.66 18.23
N GLU A 334 9.55 -38.63 18.83
CA GLU A 334 9.90 -38.58 20.26
C GLU A 334 8.99 -37.56 20.94
N ILE A 335 8.62 -37.82 22.19
CA ILE A 335 7.71 -36.96 22.96
C ILE A 335 8.28 -36.66 24.33
N GLU A 336 8.06 -35.43 24.79
CA GLU A 336 8.42 -34.97 26.13
C GLU A 336 7.20 -34.35 26.81
N GLU A 337 7.22 -34.32 28.15
CA GLU A 337 6.17 -33.65 28.92
C GLU A 337 6.15 -32.15 28.60
N LYS A 338 4.95 -31.62 28.41
CA LYS A 338 4.71 -30.21 28.11
C LYS A 338 3.59 -29.69 29.00
N ASN A 339 3.60 -28.40 29.27
CA ASN A 339 2.57 -27.74 30.04
C ASN A 339 2.14 -26.43 29.38
N LEU A 340 1.18 -26.54 28.46
CA LEU A 340 0.48 -25.42 27.83
C LEU A 340 -0.85 -25.18 28.55
N PRO A 341 -1.15 -23.93 28.98
CA PRO A 341 -2.34 -23.60 29.78
C PRO A 341 -3.68 -23.96 29.13
N PHE A 342 -3.72 -23.99 27.79
CA PHE A 342 -4.94 -24.27 27.04
C PHE A 342 -5.14 -25.75 26.70
N LEU A 343 -4.22 -26.63 27.10
CA LEU A 343 -4.35 -28.08 26.97
C LEU A 343 -4.53 -28.74 28.34
N ILE A 344 -5.15 -29.92 28.37
CA ILE A 344 -5.38 -30.67 29.61
C ILE A 344 -4.05 -31.18 30.18
N GLN A 345 -3.80 -30.92 31.46
CA GLN A 345 -2.62 -31.42 32.16
C GLN A 345 -2.55 -32.96 32.11
N GLY A 346 -1.39 -33.51 31.77
CA GLY A 346 -1.20 -34.96 31.59
C GLY A 346 -1.79 -35.54 30.30
N ARG A 347 -2.43 -34.72 29.44
CA ARG A 347 -2.95 -35.11 28.12
C ARG A 347 -2.43 -34.21 27.01
N GLN A 348 -1.14 -33.89 27.11
CA GLN A 348 -0.41 -33.08 26.14
C GLN A 348 1.06 -33.52 26.09
N SER A 349 1.74 -33.24 24.98
CA SER A 349 3.16 -33.54 24.82
C SER A 349 3.81 -32.60 23.81
N SER A 350 5.10 -32.33 24.00
CA SER A 350 5.95 -31.73 22.98
C SER A 350 6.31 -32.78 21.93
N ILE A 351 6.49 -32.35 20.69
CA ILE A 351 7.03 -33.15 19.59
C ILE A 351 8.51 -32.87 19.53
N ILE A 352 9.34 -33.89 19.75
CA ILE A 352 10.79 -33.78 19.71
C ILE A 352 11.32 -34.50 18.47
N LEU A 353 12.18 -33.82 17.71
CA LEU A 353 12.94 -34.40 16.61
C LEU A 353 14.41 -34.02 16.76
N ASN A 354 15.31 -35.00 16.75
CA ASN A 354 16.75 -34.81 16.88
C ASN A 354 17.14 -33.93 18.09
N GLY A 355 16.46 -34.13 19.23
CA GLY A 355 16.68 -33.36 20.46
C GLY A 355 16.18 -31.91 20.44
N LYS A 356 15.37 -31.52 19.45
CA LYS A 356 14.74 -30.19 19.37
C LYS A 356 13.22 -30.30 19.42
N GLU A 357 12.58 -29.37 20.14
CA GLU A 357 11.13 -29.21 20.10
C GLU A 357 10.71 -28.62 18.75
N VAL A 358 9.80 -29.33 18.05
CA VAL A 358 9.28 -28.95 16.73
C VAL A 358 7.76 -28.80 16.73
N GLY A 359 7.14 -28.70 17.91
CA GLY A 359 5.70 -28.58 18.02
C GLY A 359 5.13 -29.19 19.29
N PHE A 360 3.81 -29.28 19.34
CA PHE A 360 3.07 -29.88 20.45
C PHE A 360 1.78 -30.54 19.96
N PHE A 361 1.20 -31.40 20.78
CA PHE A 361 -0.16 -31.91 20.59
C PHE A 361 -0.83 -32.25 21.93
N GLY A 362 -2.16 -32.30 21.94
CA GLY A 362 -2.92 -32.69 23.14
C GLY A 362 -4.42 -32.51 23.01
N GLU A 363 -5.11 -32.71 24.14
CA GLU A 363 -6.54 -32.41 24.28
C GLU A 363 -6.71 -30.96 24.76
N VAL A 364 -7.57 -30.20 24.09
CA VAL A 364 -7.89 -28.81 24.47
C VAL A 364 -8.63 -28.80 25.80
N HIS A 365 -8.24 -27.90 26.70
CA HIS A 365 -8.83 -27.79 28.03
C HIS A 365 -10.31 -27.38 27.93
N PRO A 366 -11.25 -28.03 28.68
CA PRO A 366 -12.69 -27.75 28.58
C PRO A 366 -13.06 -26.27 28.76
N SER A 367 -12.38 -25.55 29.66
CA SER A 367 -12.59 -24.11 29.86
C SER A 367 -12.28 -23.26 28.61
N ILE A 368 -11.44 -23.74 27.71
CA ILE A 368 -11.16 -23.07 26.43
C ILE A 368 -12.25 -23.40 25.43
N ILE A 369 -12.67 -24.67 25.35
CA ILE A 369 -13.77 -25.12 24.49
C ILE A 369 -15.05 -24.33 24.79
N GLU A 370 -15.37 -24.15 26.09
CA GLU A 370 -16.54 -23.37 26.54
C GLU A 370 -16.46 -21.89 26.14
N LYS A 371 -15.27 -21.26 26.19
CA LYS A 371 -15.08 -19.85 25.76
C LYS A 371 -15.39 -19.63 24.28
N TYR A 372 -15.27 -20.67 23.44
CA TYR A 372 -15.59 -20.64 22.01
C TYR A 372 -17.01 -21.16 21.71
N ASN A 373 -17.85 -21.37 22.74
CA ASN A 373 -19.22 -21.89 22.61
C ASN A 373 -19.28 -23.25 21.88
N LEU A 374 -18.25 -24.09 22.08
CA LEU A 374 -18.16 -25.44 21.54
C LEU A 374 -18.54 -26.46 22.63
N GLY A 375 -19.01 -27.64 22.22
CA GLY A 375 -19.58 -28.62 23.15
C GLY A 375 -18.87 -29.98 23.20
N ASN A 376 -18.06 -30.30 22.20
CA ASN A 376 -17.42 -31.61 22.09
C ASN A 376 -15.93 -31.53 22.42
N PRO A 377 -15.30 -32.65 22.81
CA PRO A 377 -13.86 -32.73 22.97
C PRO A 377 -13.13 -32.34 21.68
N ILE A 378 -12.04 -31.58 21.85
CA ILE A 378 -11.18 -31.14 20.75
C ILE A 378 -9.76 -31.63 21.02
N THR A 379 -9.15 -32.26 20.02
CA THR A 379 -7.71 -32.48 20.01
C THR A 379 -7.02 -31.49 19.08
N ALA A 380 -5.82 -31.08 19.46
CA ALA A 380 -5.05 -30.05 18.78
C ALA A 380 -3.62 -30.51 18.58
N PHE A 381 -3.01 -30.10 17.46
CA PHE A 381 -1.56 -30.14 17.31
C PHE A 381 -1.06 -28.98 16.45
N GLU A 382 0.18 -28.58 16.68
CA GLU A 382 0.88 -27.60 15.87
C GLU A 382 2.34 -28.02 15.70
N ILE A 383 2.83 -28.02 14.47
CA ILE A 383 4.19 -28.46 14.08
C ILE A 383 4.90 -27.31 13.39
N TYR A 384 6.08 -26.93 13.90
CA TYR A 384 6.93 -25.86 13.35
C TYR A 384 7.71 -26.40 12.14
N LEU A 385 7.17 -26.20 10.93
CA LEU A 385 7.72 -26.80 9.72
C LEU A 385 9.06 -26.18 9.33
N ASP A 386 9.30 -24.90 9.64
CA ASP A 386 10.57 -24.23 9.41
C ASP A 386 11.70 -24.78 10.30
N VAL A 387 11.37 -25.31 11.48
CA VAL A 387 12.36 -25.99 12.33
C VAL A 387 12.77 -27.34 11.73
N ILE A 388 11.82 -28.04 11.10
CA ILE A 388 12.06 -29.34 10.42
C ILE A 388 12.75 -29.12 9.06
N TYR A 389 12.32 -28.10 8.33
CA TYR A 389 12.78 -27.74 7.00
C TYR A 389 13.23 -26.27 6.99
N PRO A 390 14.49 -25.96 7.37
CA PRO A 390 14.98 -24.58 7.48
C PRO A 390 14.84 -23.73 6.22
N ASP A 391 14.82 -24.37 5.05
CA ASP A 391 14.64 -23.72 3.75
C ASP A 391 13.18 -23.53 3.32
N ILE A 392 12.19 -23.95 4.12
CA ILE A 392 10.77 -23.93 3.71
C ILE A 392 10.20 -22.52 3.54
N LEU A 393 10.82 -21.53 4.17
CA LEU A 393 10.51 -20.12 4.01
C LEU A 393 11.14 -19.52 2.75
N ASN A 394 12.12 -20.20 2.15
CA ASN A 394 12.78 -19.73 0.94
C ASN A 394 11.95 -20.11 -0.29
N GLU A 395 11.36 -19.09 -0.92
CA GLU A 395 10.56 -19.24 -2.14
C GLU A 395 11.41 -19.16 -3.42
N LYS A 396 12.74 -19.04 -3.30
CA LYS A 396 13.63 -19.05 -4.46
C LYS A 396 13.82 -20.47 -5.00
N LEU A 397 13.87 -20.57 -6.32
CA LEU A 397 14.34 -21.77 -7.01
C LEU A 397 15.81 -22.01 -6.63
N LYS A 398 16.09 -23.17 -6.03
CA LYS A 398 17.46 -23.68 -5.90
C LYS A 398 17.83 -24.27 -7.26
N PHE A 399 18.68 -23.56 -8.01
CA PHE A 399 19.25 -24.03 -9.28
C PHE A 399 20.42 -24.97 -9.03
#